data_AF-A0AAW2Q947-F1
#
_entry.id   AF-A0AAW2Q947-F1
#
_cell.length_a   1.000
_cell.length_b   1.000
_cell.length_c   1.000
_cell.angle_alpha   90.00
_cell.angle_beta   90.00
_cell.angle_gamma   90.00
#
_symmetry.space_group_name_H-M   'P 1'
#
loop_
_entity.id
_entity.type
_entity.pdbx_description
1 polymer ?
#
loop_
_entity_poly.entity_id
_entity_poly.type
_entity_poly.pdbx_seq_one_letter_code
_entity_poly.pdbx_strand_id
1 'polypeptide(L)'
;MYIRPFLVRDMVLLENQVPLLVLTKLIEVEKGASEPNEYLAKLVIKFVLSLPYAWKLGRCKHLLDIYRKCLLMPNTRIRHPKVIYPYDGDYITTIPSATELLDAGIRFKRSKTGNLRDVSFHQNTLRLPMIFVDYETKSILLNLITFEQFHVDASPEVSSYIFFLNSLVKGSQDVSLLPSCGIIINGLGDDEDVAEIFNLL
;
A
#
# COMPACT_ATOMS: atom_id res chain seq x y z
N MET A 1 18.91 -7.98 -16.04
CA MET A 1 17.54 -7.83 -15.50
C MET A 1 17.39 -6.46 -14.83
N TYR A 2 17.62 -5.35 -15.56
CA TYR A 2 17.61 -3.98 -15.00
C TYR A 2 16.31 -3.21 -15.30
N ILE A 3 15.51 -3.67 -16.27
CA ILE A 3 14.32 -2.95 -16.77
C ILE A 3 13.08 -3.21 -15.90
N ARG A 4 13.04 -4.33 -15.18
CA ARG A 4 11.84 -4.79 -14.46
C ARG A 4 11.30 -3.74 -13.45
N PRO A 5 12.10 -3.14 -12.55
CA PRO A 5 11.58 -2.16 -11.59
C PRO A 5 10.90 -0.98 -12.29
N PHE A 6 11.48 -0.48 -13.39
CA PHE A 6 10.92 0.62 -14.18
C PHE A 6 9.59 0.25 -14.82
N LEU A 7 9.49 -0.95 -15.42
CA LEU A 7 8.22 -1.43 -15.99
C LEU A 7 7.13 -1.60 -14.92
N VAL A 8 7.49 -2.12 -13.75
CA VAL A 8 6.54 -2.30 -12.65
C VAL A 8 5.99 -0.95 -12.17
N ARG A 9 6.87 0.04 -12.02
CA ARG A 9 6.50 1.41 -11.62
C ARG A 9 5.54 2.03 -12.64
N ASP A 10 5.90 1.94 -13.91
CA ASP A 10 5.10 2.46 -15.02
C ASP A 10 3.70 1.83 -15.07
N MET A 11 3.61 0.50 -14.89
CA MET A 11 2.35 -0.25 -14.89
C MET A 11 1.38 0.12 -13.75
N VAL A 12 1.86 0.74 -12.66
CA VAL A 12 1.02 1.13 -11.51
C VAL A 12 0.66 2.62 -11.48
N LEU A 13 1.07 3.41 -12.47
CA LEU A 13 0.63 4.80 -12.63
C LEU A 13 -0.74 4.88 -13.30
N LEU A 14 -1.67 5.71 -12.82
CA LEU A 14 -2.99 5.90 -13.42
C LEU A 14 -2.90 6.39 -14.88
N GLU A 15 -1.90 7.20 -15.18
CA GLU A 15 -1.69 7.79 -16.51
C GLU A 15 -1.24 6.76 -17.56
N ASN A 16 -0.61 5.66 -17.14
CA ASN A 16 -0.05 4.66 -18.04
C ASN A 16 -0.66 3.27 -17.84
N GLN A 17 -1.99 3.21 -17.75
CA GLN A 17 -2.70 1.94 -17.63
C GLN A 17 -2.85 1.27 -19.00
N VAL A 18 -2.11 0.19 -19.23
CA VAL A 18 -2.46 -0.79 -20.27
C VAL A 18 -3.84 -1.37 -19.91
N PRO A 19 -4.86 -1.26 -20.79
CA PRO A 19 -6.18 -1.78 -20.48
C PRO A 19 -6.11 -3.29 -20.19
N LEU A 20 -6.64 -3.73 -19.04
CA LEU A 20 -6.65 -5.16 -18.67
C LEU A 20 -7.27 -6.03 -19.77
N LEU A 21 -8.26 -5.50 -20.51
CA LEU A 21 -8.88 -6.18 -21.65
C LEU A 21 -7.87 -6.63 -22.71
N VAL A 22 -6.87 -5.80 -23.02
CA VAL A 22 -5.82 -6.15 -24.00
C VAL A 22 -5.00 -7.32 -23.48
N LEU A 23 -4.59 -7.27 -22.21
CA LEU A 23 -3.82 -8.35 -21.58
C LEU A 23 -4.63 -9.65 -21.48
N THR A 24 -5.91 -9.57 -21.12
CA THR A 24 -6.83 -10.72 -21.10
C THR A 24 -6.95 -11.35 -22.49
N LYS A 25 -7.09 -10.53 -23.55
CA LYS A 25 -7.18 -11.03 -24.94
C LYS A 25 -5.89 -11.68 -25.43
N LEU A 26 -4.73 -11.12 -25.09
CA LEU A 26 -3.44 -11.71 -25.43
C LEU A 26 -3.26 -13.09 -24.75
N ILE A 27 -3.66 -13.21 -23.47
CA ILE A 27 -3.63 -14.48 -22.74
C ILE A 27 -4.59 -15.50 -23.36
N GLU A 28 -5.81 -15.08 -23.72
CA GLU A 28 -6.79 -15.94 -24.39
C GLU A 28 -6.24 -16.51 -25.71
N VAL A 29 -5.50 -15.70 -26.48
CA VAL A 29 -4.86 -16.13 -27.74
C VAL A 29 -3.69 -17.09 -27.47
N GLU A 30 -2.85 -16.80 -26.48
CA GLU A 30 -1.67 -17.64 -26.18
C GLU A 30 -2.04 -18.99 -25.56
N LYS A 31 -3.01 -19.01 -24.65
CA LYS A 31 -3.27 -20.16 -23.74
C LYS A 31 -4.68 -20.76 -23.87
N GLY A 32 -5.55 -20.17 -24.69
CA GLY A 32 -6.96 -20.56 -24.79
C GLY A 32 -7.85 -19.93 -23.70
N ALA A 33 -9.14 -20.27 -23.71
CA ALA A 33 -10.19 -19.58 -22.92
C ALA A 33 -10.26 -19.92 -21.41
N SER A 34 -9.25 -20.55 -20.83
CA SER A 34 -9.32 -20.98 -19.41
C SER A 34 -8.91 -19.84 -18.46
N GLU A 35 -9.90 -19.25 -17.80
CA GLU A 35 -9.76 -18.29 -16.67
C GLU A 35 -8.66 -17.21 -16.83
N PRO A 36 -8.72 -16.38 -17.88
CA PRO A 36 -7.64 -15.44 -18.21
C PRO A 36 -7.40 -14.38 -17.13
N ASN A 37 -8.43 -14.01 -16.35
CA ASN A 37 -8.31 -13.06 -15.25
C ASN A 37 -7.50 -13.61 -14.07
N GLU A 38 -7.70 -14.89 -13.71
CA GLU A 38 -6.94 -15.50 -12.63
C GLU A 38 -5.47 -15.65 -13.04
N TYR A 39 -5.23 -16.09 -14.28
CA TYR A 39 -3.89 -16.19 -14.85
C TYR A 39 -3.17 -14.83 -14.92
N LEU A 40 -3.86 -13.79 -15.41
CA LEU A 40 -3.34 -12.43 -15.46
C LEU A 40 -2.96 -11.91 -14.08
N ALA A 41 -3.82 -12.12 -13.08
CA ALA A 41 -3.51 -11.84 -11.69
C ALA A 41 -2.24 -12.59 -11.22
N LYS A 42 -2.06 -13.87 -11.56
CA LYS A 42 -0.83 -14.63 -11.22
C LYS A 42 0.41 -13.98 -11.84
N LEU A 43 0.33 -13.61 -13.12
CA LEU A 43 1.43 -12.99 -13.85
C LEU A 43 1.79 -11.63 -13.27
N VAL A 44 0.79 -10.79 -12.99
CA VAL A 44 0.98 -9.46 -12.41
C VAL A 44 1.56 -9.58 -11.00
N ILE A 45 1.04 -10.47 -10.14
CA ILE A 45 1.60 -10.70 -8.80
C ILE A 45 3.08 -11.13 -8.89
N LYS A 46 3.39 -12.10 -9.76
CA LYS A 46 4.77 -12.56 -9.94
C LYS A 46 5.67 -11.45 -10.48
N PHE A 47 5.18 -10.67 -11.46
CA PHE A 47 5.97 -9.66 -12.14
C PHE A 47 6.13 -8.37 -11.34
N VAL A 48 5.08 -7.90 -10.65
CA VAL A 48 5.06 -6.66 -9.87
C VAL A 48 5.61 -6.89 -8.47
N LEU A 49 5.19 -7.95 -7.79
CA LEU A 49 5.47 -8.16 -6.37
C LEU A 49 6.59 -9.17 -6.10
N SER A 50 7.07 -9.87 -7.14
CA SER A 50 8.02 -10.98 -7.00
C SER A 50 7.51 -12.12 -6.11
N LEU A 51 6.19 -12.22 -5.91
CA LEU A 51 5.62 -13.19 -4.98
C LEU A 51 5.43 -14.56 -5.67
N PRO A 52 5.78 -15.68 -5.00
CA PRO A 52 5.73 -17.01 -5.59
C PRO A 52 4.31 -17.60 -5.68
N TYR A 53 3.32 -16.96 -5.07
CA TYR A 53 1.95 -17.45 -5.00
C TYR A 53 0.98 -16.52 -5.70
N ALA A 54 -0.01 -17.13 -6.33
CA ALA A 54 -1.12 -16.43 -6.95
C ALA A 54 -2.41 -16.68 -6.19
N TRP A 55 -3.17 -15.61 -5.98
CA TRP A 55 -4.41 -15.64 -5.24
C TRP A 55 -5.60 -15.24 -6.11
N LYS A 56 -6.80 -15.63 -5.69
CA LYS A 56 -8.05 -15.22 -6.33
C LYS A 56 -8.37 -13.77 -5.95
N LEU A 57 -8.03 -12.84 -6.85
CA LEU A 57 -8.24 -11.39 -6.69
C LEU A 57 -9.65 -10.90 -7.07
N GLY A 58 -10.49 -11.81 -7.57
CA GLY A 58 -11.81 -11.48 -8.12
C GLY A 58 -11.70 -10.61 -9.38
N ARG A 59 -12.74 -9.82 -9.66
CA ARG A 59 -12.77 -8.90 -10.81
C ARG A 59 -11.89 -7.69 -10.54
N CYS A 60 -10.91 -7.42 -11.39
CA CYS A 60 -10.04 -6.25 -11.31
C CYS A 60 -10.31 -5.28 -12.47
N LYS A 61 -10.17 -3.98 -12.21
CA LYS A 61 -10.41 -2.92 -13.22
C LYS A 61 -9.16 -2.49 -13.96
N HIS A 62 -8.04 -2.42 -13.23
CA HIS A 62 -6.75 -1.93 -13.71
C HIS A 62 -5.59 -2.71 -13.07
N LEU A 63 -4.38 -2.57 -13.60
CA LEU A 63 -3.18 -3.16 -12.98
C LEU A 63 -2.92 -2.56 -11.59
N LEU A 64 -3.20 -1.26 -11.43
CA LEU A 64 -3.20 -0.59 -10.15
C LEU A 64 -4.21 -1.18 -9.15
N ASP A 65 -5.39 -1.62 -9.60
CA ASP A 65 -6.36 -2.31 -8.74
C ASP A 65 -5.84 -3.68 -8.28
N ILE A 66 -5.13 -4.40 -9.16
CA ILE A 66 -4.45 -5.64 -8.78
C ILE A 66 -3.39 -5.35 -7.72
N TYR A 67 -2.54 -4.34 -7.93
CA TYR A 67 -1.51 -3.93 -6.98
C TYR A 67 -2.12 -3.53 -5.62
N ARG A 68 -3.12 -2.67 -5.62
CA ARG A 68 -3.87 -2.24 -4.44
C ARG A 68 -4.43 -3.43 -3.66
N LYS A 69 -5.14 -4.34 -4.33
CA LYS A 69 -5.71 -5.52 -3.67
C LYS A 69 -4.63 -6.41 -3.07
N CYS A 70 -3.46 -6.52 -3.72
CA CYS A 70 -2.31 -7.26 -3.19
C CYS A 70 -1.79 -6.69 -1.87
N LEU A 71 -1.75 -5.36 -1.74
CA LEU A 71 -1.37 -4.67 -0.50
C LEU A 71 -2.32 -4.97 0.67
N LEU A 72 -3.58 -5.30 0.38
CA LEU A 72 -4.61 -5.55 1.38
C LEU A 72 -4.81 -7.05 1.70
N MET A 73 -4.11 -7.97 1.03
CA MET A 73 -4.46 -9.40 1.08
C MET A 73 -4.25 -10.04 2.45
N PRO A 74 -5.29 -10.60 3.09
CA PRO A 74 -5.15 -11.27 4.38
C PRO A 74 -4.29 -12.53 4.24
N ASN A 75 -3.28 -12.70 5.10
CA ASN A 75 -2.71 -14.03 5.35
C ASN A 75 -3.65 -14.90 6.20
N THR A 76 -4.62 -14.29 6.87
CA THR A 76 -5.69 -14.95 7.64
C THR A 76 -6.91 -14.04 7.67
N ARG A 77 -8.12 -14.60 7.55
CA ARG A 77 -9.40 -13.87 7.58
C ARG A 77 -9.55 -13.06 8.87
N ILE A 78 -9.17 -11.79 8.86
CA ILE A 78 -9.56 -10.85 9.91
C ILE A 78 -10.92 -10.29 9.47
N ARG A 79 -11.98 -10.72 10.15
CA ARG A 79 -13.30 -10.08 10.04
C ARG A 79 -13.23 -8.79 10.83
N HIS A 80 -13.17 -7.67 10.14
CA HIS A 80 -13.35 -6.38 10.78
C HIS A 80 -14.85 -6.09 10.93
N PRO A 81 -15.28 -5.46 12.03
CA PRO A 81 -16.59 -4.83 12.10
C PRO A 81 -16.74 -3.84 10.94
N LYS A 82 -17.96 -3.70 10.40
CA LYS A 82 -18.28 -2.58 9.52
C LYS A 82 -18.06 -1.29 10.31
N VAL A 83 -16.95 -0.60 10.06
CA VAL A 83 -16.78 0.78 10.52
C VAL A 83 -17.70 1.62 9.66
N ILE A 84 -18.79 2.09 10.26
CA ILE A 84 -19.60 3.17 9.69
C ILE A 84 -18.75 4.41 9.91
N TYR A 85 -18.31 5.07 8.84
CA TYR A 85 -17.75 6.41 8.94
C TYR A 85 -18.95 7.38 9.06
N PRO A 86 -19.26 7.93 10.24
CA PRO A 86 -20.08 9.13 10.27
C PRO A 86 -19.24 10.19 9.54
N TYR A 87 -19.70 10.59 8.36
CA TYR A 87 -19.20 11.77 7.68
C TYR A 87 -19.73 12.98 8.45
N ASP A 88 -19.14 13.26 9.61
CA ASP A 88 -19.38 14.46 10.38
C ASP A 88 -18.04 15.20 10.47
N GLY A 89 -17.97 16.33 9.78
CA GLY A 89 -16.73 16.95 9.30
C GLY A 89 -15.92 17.72 10.34
N ASP A 90 -15.78 17.22 11.58
CA ASP A 90 -15.10 18.01 12.62
C ASP A 90 -14.40 17.23 13.75
N TYR A 91 -13.72 16.11 13.44
CA TYR A 91 -12.76 15.52 14.38
C TYR A 91 -11.47 15.11 13.68
N ILE A 92 -10.63 16.07 13.31
CA ILE A 92 -9.19 15.81 13.28
C ILE A 92 -8.73 15.87 14.75
N THR A 93 -8.93 14.78 15.50
CA THR A 93 -7.99 14.50 16.58
C THR A 93 -6.67 14.18 15.89
N THR A 94 -5.79 15.17 15.76
CA THR A 94 -4.47 14.99 15.15
C THR A 94 -3.79 13.82 15.85
N ILE A 95 -3.60 12.72 15.13
CA ILE A 95 -2.86 11.57 15.66
C ILE A 95 -1.45 12.07 15.95
N PRO A 96 -0.92 11.86 17.17
CA PRO A 96 0.42 12.32 17.52
C PRO A 96 1.49 11.68 16.63
N SER A 97 2.61 12.37 16.43
CA SER A 97 3.74 11.88 15.63
C SER A 97 4.38 10.64 16.25
N ALA A 98 5.24 9.95 15.49
CA ALA A 98 5.95 8.79 16.00
C ALA A 98 6.80 9.11 17.25
N THR A 99 7.43 10.27 17.26
CA THR A 99 8.22 10.76 18.40
C THR A 99 7.33 11.07 19.61
N GLU A 100 6.21 11.77 19.41
CA GLU A 100 5.26 12.10 20.49
C GLU A 100 4.65 10.84 21.12
N LEU A 101 4.33 9.84 20.30
CA LEU A 101 3.85 8.54 20.78
C LEU A 101 4.94 7.79 21.57
N LEU A 102 6.20 7.87 21.13
CA LEU A 102 7.33 7.29 21.85
C LEU A 102 7.50 7.93 23.22
N ASP A 103 7.43 9.26 23.30
CA ASP A 103 7.51 10.03 24.55
C ASP A 103 6.36 9.70 25.51
N ALA A 104 5.17 9.41 24.96
CA ALA A 104 4.02 8.91 25.72
C ALA A 104 4.16 7.43 26.15
N GLY A 105 5.29 6.77 25.85
CA GLY A 105 5.58 5.38 26.23
C GLY A 105 5.03 4.32 25.27
N ILE A 106 4.59 4.70 24.07
CA ILE A 106 4.15 3.77 23.02
C ILE A 106 5.36 3.34 22.19
N ARG A 107 5.56 2.03 22.10
CA ARG A 107 6.65 1.43 21.31
C ARG A 107 6.17 1.07 19.91
N PHE A 108 7.10 1.07 18.97
CA PHE A 108 6.85 0.68 17.59
C PHE A 108 7.49 -0.69 17.30
N LYS A 109 6.81 -1.52 16.50
CA LYS A 109 7.36 -2.76 15.97
C LYS A 109 6.83 -3.04 14.57
N ARG A 110 7.67 -3.62 13.72
CA ARG A 110 7.19 -4.19 12.45
C ARG A 110 6.17 -5.31 12.69
N SER A 111 5.11 -5.33 11.89
CA SER A 111 4.16 -6.43 11.83
C SER A 111 4.77 -7.64 11.12
N LYS A 112 4.12 -8.80 11.21
CA LYS A 112 4.67 -10.04 10.65
C LYS A 112 4.44 -10.16 9.15
N THR A 113 3.59 -9.32 8.58
CA THR A 113 3.15 -9.41 7.19
C THR A 113 3.40 -8.11 6.44
N GLY A 114 3.36 -8.17 5.11
CA GLY A 114 3.34 -6.98 4.25
C GLY A 114 1.93 -6.45 3.99
N ASN A 115 0.91 -6.97 4.66
CA ASN A 115 -0.48 -6.54 4.46
C ASN A 115 -0.72 -5.24 5.21
N LEU A 116 -1.19 -4.20 4.51
CA LEU A 116 -1.48 -2.89 5.09
C LEU A 116 -2.56 -2.90 6.18
N ARG A 117 -3.39 -3.95 6.25
CA ARG A 117 -4.37 -4.20 7.32
C ARG A 117 -3.74 -4.74 8.61
N ASP A 118 -2.49 -5.21 8.59
CA ASP A 118 -1.82 -5.80 9.75
C ASP A 118 -1.29 -4.73 10.70
N VAL A 119 -2.22 -3.88 11.14
CA VAL A 119 -2.04 -2.82 12.14
C VAL A 119 -2.66 -3.30 13.45
N SER A 120 -1.89 -3.29 14.54
CA SER A 120 -2.40 -3.69 15.86
C SER A 120 -1.74 -2.90 16.99
N PHE A 121 -2.51 -2.64 18.03
CA PHE A 121 -2.01 -2.01 19.25
C PHE A 121 -2.28 -2.93 20.44
N HIS A 122 -1.21 -3.39 21.11
CA HIS A 122 -1.30 -4.26 22.27
C HIS A 122 -0.11 -4.03 23.20
N GLN A 123 -0.36 -3.95 24.51
CA GLN A 123 0.69 -3.74 25.53
C GLN A 123 1.63 -2.57 25.20
N ASN A 124 1.02 -1.39 24.96
CA ASN A 124 1.71 -0.14 24.58
C ASN A 124 2.66 -0.32 23.38
N THR A 125 2.33 -1.24 22.47
CA THR A 125 3.15 -1.50 21.29
C THR A 125 2.26 -1.42 20.06
N LEU A 126 2.50 -0.41 19.24
CA LEU A 126 1.92 -0.23 17.93
C LEU A 126 2.71 -1.04 16.91
N ARG A 127 2.04 -1.98 16.24
CA ARG A 127 2.61 -2.81 15.18
C ARG A 127 2.10 -2.37 13.84
N LEU A 128 3.01 -2.16 12.90
CA LEU A 128 2.71 -1.65 11.57
C LEU A 128 3.40 -2.48 10.48
N PRO A 129 2.73 -2.68 9.33
CA PRO A 129 3.35 -3.19 8.11
C PRO A 129 4.55 -2.33 7.71
N MET A 130 5.53 -2.96 7.07
CA MET A 130 6.71 -2.27 6.55
C MET A 130 6.40 -1.64 5.19
N ILE A 131 6.87 -0.41 4.97
CA ILE A 131 6.89 0.28 3.68
C ILE A 131 8.33 0.60 3.26
N PHE A 132 8.62 0.38 1.99
CA PHE A 132 9.87 0.81 1.36
C PHE A 132 9.62 2.15 0.65
N VAL A 133 10.43 3.16 0.96
CA VAL A 133 10.28 4.52 0.41
C VAL A 133 11.42 4.81 -0.55
N ASP A 134 11.07 5.11 -1.79
CA ASP A 134 11.96 5.53 -2.86
C ASP A 134 11.37 6.72 -3.64
N TYR A 135 12.09 7.16 -4.68
CA TYR A 135 11.76 8.33 -5.50
C TYR A 135 10.41 8.22 -6.22
N GLU A 136 9.84 7.02 -6.36
CA GLU A 136 8.54 6.81 -7.01
C GLU A 136 7.40 6.66 -6.02
N THR A 137 7.73 6.46 -4.74
CA THR A 137 6.75 6.11 -3.70
C THR A 137 5.65 7.15 -3.64
N LYS A 138 5.98 8.45 -3.67
CA LYS A 138 4.98 9.52 -3.70
C LYS A 138 3.95 9.33 -4.83
N SER A 139 4.43 9.12 -6.05
CA SER A 139 3.57 8.93 -7.22
C SER A 139 2.67 7.70 -7.05
N ILE A 140 3.23 6.57 -6.61
CA ILE A 140 2.47 5.34 -6.39
C ILE A 140 1.38 5.54 -5.32
N LEU A 141 1.71 6.19 -4.19
CA LEU A 141 0.76 6.46 -3.12
C LEU A 141 -0.38 7.38 -3.57
N LEU A 142 -0.07 8.46 -4.30
CA LEU A 142 -1.10 9.34 -4.87
C LEU A 142 -2.00 8.59 -5.85
N ASN A 143 -1.43 7.78 -6.75
CA ASN A 143 -2.20 6.96 -7.66
C ASN A 143 -3.15 5.99 -6.93
N LEU A 144 -2.70 5.38 -5.83
CA LEU A 144 -3.54 4.52 -4.99
C LEU A 144 -4.69 5.29 -4.32
N ILE A 145 -4.41 6.46 -3.74
CA ILE A 145 -5.42 7.32 -3.11
C ILE A 145 -6.45 7.76 -4.15
N THR A 146 -5.98 8.27 -5.30
CA THR A 146 -6.84 8.67 -6.41
C THR A 146 -7.66 7.48 -6.90
N PHE A 147 -7.08 6.29 -7.06
CA PHE A 147 -7.83 5.11 -7.45
C PHE A 147 -8.99 4.83 -6.48
N GLU A 148 -8.77 4.87 -5.17
CA GLU A 148 -9.80 4.65 -4.16
C GLU A 148 -10.87 5.75 -4.16
N GLN A 149 -10.49 7.02 -4.39
CA GLN A 149 -11.42 8.15 -4.49
C GLN A 149 -12.35 8.06 -5.71
N PHE A 150 -11.83 7.62 -6.86
CA PHE A 150 -12.59 7.58 -8.12
C PHE A 150 -13.40 6.29 -8.32
N HIS A 151 -13.23 5.28 -7.48
CA HIS A 151 -13.93 3.99 -7.59
C HIS A 151 -14.80 3.72 -6.36
N VAL A 152 -16.12 3.95 -6.48
CA VAL A 152 -17.11 3.82 -5.37
C VAL A 152 -17.12 2.43 -4.71
N ASP A 153 -16.75 1.38 -5.44
CA ASP A 153 -16.64 0.00 -4.95
C ASP A 153 -15.27 -0.34 -4.35
N ALA A 154 -14.28 0.56 -4.43
CA ALA A 154 -13.01 0.41 -3.76
C ALA A 154 -13.12 0.91 -2.31
N SER A 155 -12.76 0.05 -1.36
CA SER A 155 -12.61 0.44 0.03
C SER A 155 -11.40 1.38 0.20
N PRO A 156 -11.48 2.42 1.06
CA PRO A 156 -10.42 3.41 1.26
C PRO A 156 -9.31 2.91 2.20
N GLU A 157 -9.02 1.61 2.17
CA GLU A 157 -8.17 0.97 3.18
C GLU A 157 -6.70 1.28 2.97
N VAL A 158 -6.25 1.38 1.71
CA VAL A 158 -4.87 1.81 1.43
C VAL A 158 -4.70 3.28 1.80
N SER A 159 -5.64 4.13 1.41
CA SER A 159 -5.65 5.56 1.78
C SER A 159 -5.67 5.74 3.30
N SER A 160 -6.48 4.97 4.03
CA SER A 160 -6.52 5.03 5.50
C SER A 160 -5.17 4.71 6.13
N TYR A 161 -4.46 3.70 5.62
CA TYR A 161 -3.11 3.38 6.09
C TYR A 161 -2.09 4.47 5.73
N ILE A 162 -2.18 5.05 4.53
CA ILE A 162 -1.29 6.13 4.09
C ILE A 162 -1.49 7.38 4.96
N PHE A 163 -2.73 7.81 5.19
CA PHE A 163 -3.01 8.96 6.05
C PHE A 163 -2.62 8.70 7.51
N PHE A 164 -2.73 7.45 7.97
CA PHE A 164 -2.22 7.05 9.27
C PHE A 164 -0.69 7.20 9.35
N LEU A 165 0.06 6.70 8.36
CA LEU A 165 1.52 6.90 8.30
C LEU A 165 1.90 8.38 8.18
N ASN A 166 1.19 9.17 7.38
CA ASN A 166 1.40 10.62 7.25
C ASN A 166 1.15 11.36 8.58
N SER A 167 0.29 10.82 9.44
CA SER A 167 0.11 11.38 10.77
C SER A 167 1.29 11.08 11.70
N LEU A 168 1.93 9.92 11.53
CA LEU A 168 3.09 9.51 12.33
C LEU A 168 4.39 10.21 11.90
N VAL A 169 4.53 10.59 10.63
CA VAL A 169 5.73 11.21 10.07
C VAL A 169 5.52 12.71 9.91
N LYS A 170 6.06 13.53 10.82
CA LYS A 170 6.00 15.00 10.74
C LYS A 170 7.33 15.65 10.37
N GLY A 171 8.45 15.00 10.70
CA GLY A 171 9.78 15.41 10.28
C GLY A 171 10.78 14.27 10.27
N SER A 172 12.03 14.57 9.92
CA SER A 172 13.14 13.59 9.87
C SER A 172 13.36 12.84 11.18
N GLN A 173 13.07 13.45 12.34
CA GLN A 173 13.13 12.76 13.64
C GLN A 173 12.19 11.55 13.71
N ASP A 174 10.95 11.68 13.21
CA ASP A 174 10.00 10.56 13.15
C ASP A 174 10.45 9.50 12.15
N VAL A 175 11.02 9.96 11.03
CA VAL A 175 11.64 9.09 10.04
C VAL A 175 12.88 8.41 10.58
N SER A 176 13.64 8.95 11.53
CA SER A 176 14.81 8.25 12.08
C SER A 176 14.39 7.10 13.02
N LEU A 177 13.23 7.23 13.67
CA LEU A 177 12.70 6.23 14.61
C LEU A 177 12.12 5.00 13.91
N LEU A 178 11.33 5.20 12.85
CA LEU A 178 10.58 4.13 12.19
C LEU A 178 11.44 3.07 11.45
N PRO A 179 12.60 3.41 10.84
CA PRO A 179 13.58 2.49 10.27
C PRO A 179 14.27 1.64 11.31
N SER A 180 14.60 2.20 12.48
CA SER A 180 15.14 1.39 13.59
C SER A 180 14.14 0.31 14.04
N CYS A 181 12.84 0.56 13.83
CA CYS A 181 11.74 -0.38 14.09
C CYS A 181 11.40 -1.28 12.89
N GLY A 182 12.06 -1.09 11.74
CA GLY A 182 11.82 -1.80 10.50
C GLY A 182 10.48 -1.52 9.83
N ILE A 183 9.85 -0.38 10.16
CA ILE A 183 8.54 0.04 9.63
C ILE A 183 8.72 0.84 8.33
N ILE A 184 9.70 1.76 8.28
CA ILE A 184 10.06 2.47 7.06
C ILE A 184 11.46 2.03 6.64
N ILE A 185 11.62 1.58 5.40
CA ILE A 185 12.94 1.37 4.81
C ILE A 185 13.24 2.55 3.90
N ASN A 186 14.20 3.38 4.30
CA ASN A 186 14.64 4.54 3.54
C ASN A 186 15.51 4.10 2.35
N GLY A 187 14.98 4.23 1.13
CA GLY A 187 15.67 4.03 -0.14
C GLY A 187 16.12 5.32 -0.82
N LEU A 188 15.86 6.49 -0.22
CA LEU A 188 16.29 7.82 -0.70
C LEU A 188 17.68 8.19 -0.18
N GLY A 189 18.03 7.71 1.02
CA GLY A 189 19.33 7.95 1.66
C GLY A 189 19.36 9.14 2.60
N ASP A 190 18.36 10.03 2.52
CA ASP A 190 18.11 11.11 3.49
C ASP A 190 16.74 10.93 4.15
N ASP A 191 16.67 11.09 5.46
CA ASP A 191 15.44 10.97 6.25
C ASP A 191 14.53 12.19 6.04
N GLU A 192 15.10 13.35 5.68
CA GLU A 192 14.33 14.56 5.37
C GLU A 192 13.53 14.39 4.07
N ASP A 193 14.13 13.80 3.03
CA ASP A 193 13.44 13.51 1.75
C ASP A 193 12.24 12.57 1.96
N VAL A 194 12.37 11.59 2.86
CA VAL A 194 11.28 10.69 3.21
C VAL A 194 10.16 11.44 3.93
N ALA A 195 10.51 12.32 4.89
CA ALA A 195 9.53 13.15 5.59
C ALA A 195 8.78 14.08 4.62
N GLU A 196 9.50 14.67 3.66
CA GLU A 196 8.92 15.50 2.61
C GLU A 196 7.92 14.73 1.76
N ILE A 197 8.20 13.48 1.39
CA ILE A 197 7.23 12.65 0.65
C ILE A 197 5.90 12.58 1.40
N PHE A 198 5.91 12.25 2.70
CA PHE A 198 4.67 12.11 3.47
C PHE A 198 3.96 13.45 3.69
N ASN A 199 4.70 14.51 3.99
CA ASN A 199 4.16 15.85 4.17
C ASN A 199 3.52 16.43 2.88
N LEU A 200 3.88 15.89 1.70
CA LEU A 200 3.34 16.29 0.40
C LEU A 200 2.24 15.35 -0.14
N LEU A 201 1.72 14.42 0.67
CA LEU A 201 0.55 13.56 0.36
C LEU A 201 -0.76 14.19 0.83
#